data_AF-A0A5P1RBT0-F1
#
_entry.id   AF-A0A5P1RBT0-F1
#
_cell.length_a   1.000
_cell.length_b   1.000
_cell.length_c   1.000
_cell.angle_alpha   90.00
_cell.angle_beta   90.00
_cell.angle_gamma   90.00
#
_symmetry.space_group_name_H-M   'P 1'
#
loop_
_entity.id
_entity.type
_entity.pdbx_description
1 polymer ?
#
loop_
_entity_poly.entity_id
_entity_poly.type
_entity_poly.pdbx_seq_one_letter_code
_entity_poly.pdbx_strand_id
1 'polypeptide(L)'
;MRKFKCYWLLNSVQSTIKDEHICGYHVCDSSQIVNERSSLGADGRRFFDVLQQSTGLYNHSLWVFRDDEFQSQEEANSFSDIFRVVAESYYNFGASSSGLIIVDSNSNEIITIQPPQVEAYQSIKLDTVNEDDLTRIFKLSEKLRSINREKTNCFFSILDYLRDIRASPSFVGELALWSFVEHYWAQNRSGNTDIYKSLKSLLEEVYIDKQDRKDFNLLVRSVGHDLGKSYNEHILRNILAHGKHMTLKENWTENNWNNFNKVHEQLLSIVLIGIEKRIYAA
;
A
#
# COMPACT_ATOMS: atom_id res chain seq x y z
N MET A 1 -3.74 -24.13 -25.75
CA MET A 1 -3.59 -23.96 -24.28
C MET A 1 -3.87 -22.50 -23.99
N ARG A 2 -4.33 -22.11 -22.80
CA ARG A 2 -4.65 -20.70 -22.52
C ARG A 2 -3.52 -20.05 -21.76
N LYS A 3 -3.27 -18.77 -22.03
CA LYS A 3 -2.38 -17.92 -21.26
C LYS A 3 -3.13 -16.69 -20.76
N PHE A 4 -2.70 -16.15 -19.64
CA PHE A 4 -3.42 -15.07 -18.94
C PHE A 4 -2.48 -13.89 -18.73
N LYS A 5 -2.89 -12.70 -19.17
CA LYS A 5 -2.21 -11.44 -18.83
C LYS A 5 -3.06 -10.64 -17.87
N CYS A 6 -2.44 -10.08 -16.84
CA CYS A 6 -3.11 -9.27 -15.85
C CYS A 6 -2.90 -7.79 -16.13
N TYR A 7 -3.92 -7.01 -15.79
CA TYR A 7 -3.80 -5.56 -15.72
C TYR A 7 -4.66 -5.01 -14.58
N TRP A 8 -4.26 -3.87 -14.04
CA TRP A 8 -4.88 -3.24 -12.87
C TRP A 8 -5.18 -1.78 -13.14
N LEU A 9 -6.14 -1.25 -12.39
CA LEU A 9 -6.43 0.16 -12.32
C LEU A 9 -6.02 0.68 -10.93
N LEU A 10 -5.10 1.63 -10.92
CA LEU A 10 -4.76 2.41 -9.74
C LEU A 10 -5.59 3.70 -9.77
N ASN A 11 -6.49 3.85 -8.81
CA ASN A 11 -7.44 4.95 -8.76
C ASN A 11 -7.13 5.91 -7.60
N SER A 12 -7.48 7.19 -7.80
CA SER A 12 -7.16 8.28 -6.86
C SER A 12 -5.65 8.54 -6.72
N VAL A 13 -4.91 8.44 -7.84
CA VAL A 13 -3.46 8.67 -7.90
C VAL A 13 -3.12 9.93 -8.68
N GLN A 14 -2.47 10.92 -8.09
CA GLN A 14 -1.91 12.02 -8.85
C GLN A 14 -0.58 11.60 -9.47
N SER A 15 -0.49 11.50 -10.79
CA SER A 15 0.76 11.13 -11.46
C SER A 15 1.03 12.01 -12.68
N THR A 16 2.32 12.10 -13.04
CA THR A 16 2.77 12.68 -14.31
C THR A 16 3.04 11.62 -15.37
N ILE A 17 3.00 10.33 -14.99
CA ILE A 17 3.18 9.19 -15.87
C ILE A 17 2.00 9.13 -16.84
N LYS A 18 2.30 8.99 -18.13
CA LYS A 18 1.29 8.93 -19.19
C LYS A 18 1.34 7.64 -19.99
N ASP A 19 2.54 7.18 -20.29
CA ASP A 19 2.80 6.03 -21.15
C ASP A 19 4.28 5.63 -20.99
N GLU A 20 4.56 4.71 -20.08
CA GLU A 20 5.91 4.32 -19.70
C GLU A 20 6.03 2.82 -19.48
N HIS A 21 7.21 2.27 -19.76
CA HIS A 21 7.56 0.89 -19.41
C HIS A 21 8.48 0.88 -18.19
N ILE A 22 8.00 0.28 -17.10
CA ILE A 22 8.67 0.27 -15.80
C ILE A 22 8.76 -1.18 -15.32
N CYS A 23 9.97 -1.71 -15.18
CA CYS A 23 10.23 -3.04 -14.59
C CYS A 23 9.40 -4.22 -15.15
N GLY A 24 9.14 -4.26 -16.48
CA GLY A 24 8.33 -5.31 -17.11
C GLY A 24 6.82 -5.08 -17.02
N TYR A 25 6.43 -3.83 -16.78
CA TYR A 25 5.05 -3.37 -16.81
C TYR A 25 4.93 -2.20 -17.77
N HIS A 26 3.84 -2.18 -18.51
CA HIS A 26 3.40 -1.01 -19.26
C HIS A 26 2.39 -0.22 -18.42
N VAL A 27 2.70 1.03 -18.11
CA VAL A 27 1.86 1.91 -17.29
C VAL A 27 1.38 3.06 -18.16
N CYS A 28 0.06 3.23 -18.24
CA CYS A 28 -0.51 4.32 -19.00
C CYS A 28 -1.60 5.05 -18.23
N ASP A 29 -1.81 6.32 -18.53
CA ASP A 29 -2.94 7.07 -18.00
C ASP A 29 -4.25 6.68 -18.69
N SER A 30 -5.37 7.14 -18.12
CA SER A 30 -6.69 6.91 -18.69
C SER A 30 -6.86 7.50 -20.10
N SER A 31 -6.04 8.46 -20.52
CA SER A 31 -6.12 9.02 -21.88
C SER A 31 -5.65 8.01 -22.94
N GLN A 32 -4.64 7.17 -22.64
CA GLN A 32 -4.23 6.10 -23.56
C GLN A 32 -5.32 5.03 -23.69
N ILE A 33 -6.08 4.77 -22.62
CA ILE A 33 -7.19 3.83 -22.64
C ILE A 33 -8.34 4.34 -23.50
N VAL A 34 -8.76 5.59 -23.29
CA VAL A 34 -9.88 6.22 -24.02
C VAL A 34 -9.56 6.37 -25.51
N ASN A 35 -8.30 6.63 -25.85
CA ASN A 35 -7.84 6.75 -27.24
C ASN A 35 -7.50 5.40 -27.89
N GLU A 36 -7.82 4.27 -27.23
CA GLU A 36 -7.65 2.91 -27.75
C GLU A 36 -6.18 2.56 -28.08
N ARG A 37 -5.23 3.17 -27.36
CA ARG A 37 -3.77 3.00 -27.57
C ARG A 37 -3.13 1.94 -26.68
N SER A 38 -3.88 1.40 -25.72
CA SER A 38 -3.41 0.31 -24.85
C SER A 38 -3.64 -1.07 -25.49
N SER A 39 -3.14 -2.11 -24.82
CA SER A 39 -3.38 -3.51 -25.20
C SER A 39 -4.86 -3.93 -25.16
N LEU A 40 -5.75 -3.09 -24.62
CA LEU A 40 -7.19 -3.35 -24.55
C LEU A 40 -7.96 -2.85 -25.79
N GLY A 41 -7.37 -1.99 -26.62
CA GLY A 41 -8.03 -1.39 -27.78
C GLY A 41 -9.41 -0.81 -27.44
N ALA A 42 -10.41 -1.12 -28.28
CA ALA A 42 -11.79 -0.64 -28.11
C ALA A 42 -12.48 -1.12 -26.81
N ASP A 43 -12.09 -2.28 -26.27
CA ASP A 43 -12.65 -2.77 -25.00
C ASP A 43 -12.16 -1.92 -23.82
N GLY A 44 -10.93 -1.40 -23.89
CA GLY A 44 -10.40 -0.47 -22.89
C GLY A 44 -11.28 0.76 -22.73
N ARG A 45 -11.68 1.39 -23.84
CA ARG A 45 -12.59 2.54 -23.83
C ARG A 45 -13.94 2.19 -23.20
N ARG A 46 -14.53 1.04 -23.56
CA ARG A 46 -15.81 0.57 -22.98
C ARG A 46 -15.69 0.37 -21.47
N PHE A 47 -14.61 -0.23 -21.00
CA PHE A 47 -14.38 -0.43 -19.57
C PHE A 47 -14.21 0.90 -18.84
N PHE A 48 -13.45 1.83 -19.42
CA PHE A 48 -13.31 3.17 -18.87
C PHE A 48 -14.68 3.85 -18.71
N ASP A 49 -15.51 3.86 -19.74
CA ASP A 49 -16.83 4.50 -19.71
C ASP A 49 -17.74 3.90 -18.61
N VAL A 50 -17.75 2.57 -18.47
CA VAL A 50 -18.54 1.86 -17.43
C VAL A 50 -18.01 2.17 -16.03
N LEU A 51 -16.69 2.15 -15.84
CA LEU A 51 -16.08 2.44 -14.54
C LEU A 51 -16.24 3.91 -14.18
N GLN A 52 -16.12 4.83 -15.13
CA GLN A 52 -16.34 6.26 -14.93
C GLN A 52 -17.76 6.54 -14.44
N GLN A 53 -18.77 5.88 -15.02
CA GLN A 53 -20.16 6.05 -14.63
C GLN A 53 -20.48 5.44 -13.26
N SER A 54 -19.86 4.31 -12.92
CA SER A 54 -20.19 3.57 -11.70
C SER A 54 -19.37 4.01 -10.48
N THR A 55 -18.10 4.35 -10.67
CA THR A 55 -17.15 4.60 -9.57
C THR A 55 -16.55 6.01 -9.58
N GLY A 56 -16.69 6.77 -10.68
CA GLY A 56 -16.11 8.11 -10.81
C GLY A 56 -14.59 8.07 -10.85
N LEU A 57 -14.01 7.58 -11.96
CA LEU A 57 -12.55 7.58 -12.11
C LEU A 57 -12.02 9.01 -12.25
N TYR A 58 -10.79 9.19 -11.78
CA TYR A 58 -10.05 10.41 -12.02
C TYR A 58 -9.35 10.35 -13.37
N ASN A 59 -9.22 11.49 -14.05
CA ASN A 59 -8.53 11.57 -15.35
C ASN A 59 -7.07 11.11 -15.30
N HIS A 60 -6.46 11.14 -14.11
CA HIS A 60 -5.08 10.75 -13.85
C HIS A 60 -4.93 9.33 -13.29
N SER A 61 -6.00 8.53 -13.25
CA SER A 61 -5.90 7.13 -12.85
C SER A 61 -4.97 6.37 -13.81
N LEU A 62 -4.14 5.49 -13.24
CA LEU A 62 -3.13 4.74 -13.96
C LEU A 62 -3.63 3.32 -14.23
N TRP A 63 -3.39 2.85 -15.44
CA TRP A 63 -3.64 1.49 -15.87
C TRP A 63 -2.31 0.78 -16.01
N VAL A 64 -2.15 -0.33 -15.30
CA VAL A 64 -0.89 -1.05 -15.18
C VAL A 64 -1.06 -2.41 -15.83
N PHE A 65 -0.31 -2.67 -16.88
CA PHE A 65 -0.31 -3.92 -17.63
C PHE A 65 0.99 -4.67 -17.34
N ARG A 66 0.89 -5.95 -17.00
CA ARG A 66 2.07 -6.80 -16.90
C ARG A 66 2.44 -7.34 -18.28
N ASP A 67 3.73 -7.32 -18.61
CA ASP A 67 4.21 -7.83 -19.90
C ASP A 67 4.17 -9.38 -19.96
N ASP A 68 4.48 -10.04 -18.84
CA ASP A 68 4.50 -11.51 -18.75
C ASP A 68 3.10 -12.16 -18.74
N GLU A 69 3.09 -13.43 -19.14
CA GLU A 69 1.91 -14.29 -19.17
C GLU A 69 1.95 -15.35 -18.07
N PHE A 70 0.82 -15.56 -17.40
CA PHE A 70 0.60 -16.66 -16.46
C PHE A 70 0.09 -17.91 -17.18
N GLN A 71 0.44 -19.08 -16.66
CA GLN A 71 0.04 -20.36 -17.23
C GLN A 71 -1.36 -20.79 -16.78
N SER A 72 -1.84 -20.25 -15.66
CA SER A 72 -3.19 -20.49 -15.16
C SER A 72 -3.83 -19.23 -14.60
N GLN A 73 -5.17 -19.25 -14.52
CA GLN A 73 -5.94 -18.16 -13.94
C GLN A 73 -5.71 -18.06 -12.42
N GLU A 74 -5.49 -19.18 -11.73
CA GLU A 74 -5.19 -19.18 -10.30
C GLU A 74 -3.85 -18.50 -9.99
N GLU A 75 -2.83 -18.71 -10.83
CA GLU A 75 -1.53 -18.04 -10.70
C GLU A 75 -1.66 -16.53 -10.90
N ALA A 76 -2.40 -16.13 -11.94
CA ALA A 76 -2.72 -14.74 -12.24
C ALA A 76 -3.44 -14.03 -11.07
N ASN A 77 -4.48 -14.68 -10.52
CA ASN A 77 -5.24 -14.16 -9.40
C ASN A 77 -4.39 -14.07 -8.12
N SER A 78 -3.61 -15.11 -7.81
CA SER A 78 -2.72 -15.11 -6.64
C SER A 78 -1.68 -13.99 -6.72
N PHE A 79 -1.15 -13.70 -7.92
CA PHE A 79 -0.25 -12.57 -8.08
C PHE A 79 -0.98 -11.22 -7.96
N SER A 80 -2.21 -11.12 -8.50
CA SER A 80 -3.03 -9.92 -8.36
C SER A 80 -3.29 -9.56 -6.90
N ASP A 81 -3.56 -10.55 -6.04
CA ASP A 81 -3.76 -10.30 -4.61
C ASP A 81 -2.49 -9.74 -3.96
N ILE A 82 -1.32 -10.32 -4.27
CA ILE A 82 -0.03 -9.82 -3.78
C ILE A 82 0.20 -8.37 -4.25
N PHE A 83 -0.03 -8.11 -5.54
CA PHE A 83 0.14 -6.78 -6.11
C PHE A 83 -0.73 -5.74 -5.40
N ARG A 84 -2.03 -6.03 -5.24
CA ARG A 84 -2.99 -5.14 -4.58
C ARG A 84 -2.57 -4.84 -3.15
N VAL A 85 -2.29 -5.87 -2.35
CA VAL A 85 -1.90 -5.70 -0.94
C VAL A 85 -0.60 -4.92 -0.80
N VAL A 86 0.39 -5.16 -1.67
CA VAL A 86 1.63 -4.36 -1.69
C VAL A 86 1.32 -2.90 -2.02
N ALA A 87 0.58 -2.63 -3.09
CA ALA A 87 0.31 -1.26 -3.52
C ALA A 87 -0.43 -0.46 -2.43
N GLU A 88 -1.50 -1.03 -1.86
CA GLU A 88 -2.37 -0.34 -0.90
C GLU A 88 -1.78 -0.28 0.53
N SER A 89 -0.81 -1.13 0.87
CA SER A 89 -0.10 -1.00 2.16
C SER A 89 0.94 0.11 2.12
N TYR A 90 1.61 0.30 0.98
CA TYR A 90 2.65 1.32 0.83
C TYR A 90 2.10 2.71 0.52
N TYR A 91 0.98 2.78 -0.20
CA TYR A 91 0.42 4.02 -0.70
C TYR A 91 -1.09 4.10 -0.44
N ASN A 92 -1.59 5.33 -0.30
CA ASN A 92 -2.98 5.62 -0.02
C ASN A 92 -3.78 5.81 -1.31
N PHE A 93 -3.72 4.81 -2.20
CA PHE A 93 -4.58 4.75 -3.38
C PHE A 93 -5.27 3.38 -3.46
N GLY A 94 -6.36 3.31 -4.21
CA GLY A 94 -7.06 2.04 -4.43
C GLY A 94 -6.47 1.30 -5.62
N ALA A 95 -6.16 0.01 -5.46
CA ALA A 95 -5.77 -0.87 -6.56
C ALA A 95 -6.90 -1.86 -6.83
N SER A 96 -7.39 -1.89 -8.08
CA SER A 96 -8.44 -2.81 -8.48
C SER A 96 -8.01 -4.27 -8.32
N SER A 97 -8.95 -5.21 -8.29
CA SER A 97 -8.66 -6.59 -8.69
C SER A 97 -8.23 -6.62 -10.15
N SER A 98 -7.40 -7.59 -10.54
CA SER A 98 -6.92 -7.69 -11.92
C SER A 98 -8.07 -7.84 -12.92
N GLY A 99 -8.02 -7.07 -14.00
CA GLY A 99 -8.61 -7.48 -15.26
C GLY A 99 -7.72 -8.55 -15.91
N LEU A 100 -8.31 -9.37 -16.77
CA LEU A 100 -7.62 -10.48 -17.43
C LEU A 100 -7.76 -10.39 -18.95
N ILE A 101 -6.65 -10.53 -19.66
CA ILE A 101 -6.62 -10.79 -21.11
C ILE A 101 -6.28 -12.27 -21.28
N ILE A 102 -7.21 -13.05 -21.85
CA ILE A 102 -7.03 -14.47 -22.08
C ILE A 102 -6.64 -14.69 -23.54
N VAL A 103 -5.50 -15.33 -23.76
CA VAL A 103 -4.89 -15.52 -25.07
C VAL A 103 -4.80 -17.02 -25.38
N ASP A 104 -5.03 -17.40 -26.64
CA ASP A 104 -4.72 -18.75 -27.12
C ASP A 104 -3.21 -18.90 -27.31
N SER A 105 -2.62 -19.91 -26.69
CA SER A 105 -1.17 -20.15 -26.70
C SER A 105 -0.60 -20.46 -28.09
N ASN A 106 -1.43 -20.95 -29.01
CA ASN A 106 -0.98 -21.44 -30.32
C ASN A 106 -1.10 -20.36 -31.39
N SER A 107 -2.22 -19.62 -31.40
CA SER A 107 -2.45 -18.54 -32.36
C SER A 107 -2.03 -17.15 -31.84
N ASN A 108 -1.80 -17.02 -30.53
CA ASN A 108 -1.59 -15.74 -29.86
C ASN A 108 -2.78 -14.76 -30.01
N GLU A 109 -3.96 -15.29 -30.37
CA GLU A 109 -5.18 -14.51 -30.50
C GLU A 109 -5.84 -14.28 -29.14
N ILE A 110 -6.38 -13.08 -28.95
CA ILE A 110 -7.16 -12.75 -27.76
C ILE A 110 -8.50 -13.48 -27.84
N ILE A 111 -8.75 -14.35 -26.86
CA ILE A 111 -10.00 -15.10 -26.72
C ILE A 111 -11.05 -14.21 -26.04
N THR A 112 -10.66 -13.54 -24.94
CA THR A 112 -11.57 -12.68 -24.18
C THR A 112 -10.79 -11.69 -23.31
N ILE A 113 -11.40 -10.55 -23.03
CA ILE A 113 -10.90 -9.53 -22.11
C ILE A 113 -11.94 -9.31 -21.03
N GLN A 114 -11.52 -9.43 -19.77
CA GLN A 114 -12.34 -9.22 -18.59
C GLN A 114 -11.92 -7.91 -17.92
N PRO A 115 -12.88 -7.03 -17.55
CA PRO A 115 -12.57 -5.77 -16.91
C PRO A 115 -11.97 -5.95 -15.51
N PRO A 116 -11.19 -4.98 -15.00
CA PRO A 116 -10.80 -4.96 -13.61
C PRO A 116 -12.00 -4.67 -12.72
N GLN A 117 -11.98 -5.17 -11.49
CA GLN A 117 -13.04 -4.88 -10.51
C GLN A 117 -12.56 -3.84 -9.51
N VAL A 118 -13.24 -2.71 -9.48
CA VAL A 118 -12.95 -1.59 -8.59
C VAL A 118 -13.91 -1.63 -7.42
N GLU A 119 -13.39 -1.69 -6.20
CA GLU A 119 -14.20 -1.57 -4.99
C GLU A 119 -14.60 -0.10 -4.76
N ALA A 120 -15.78 0.14 -4.19
CA ALA A 120 -16.22 1.49 -3.88
C ALA A 120 -15.49 1.99 -2.62
N TYR A 121 -14.42 2.77 -2.80
CA TYR A 121 -13.64 3.28 -1.68
C TYR A 121 -14.29 4.50 -1.03
N GLN A 122 -14.53 4.43 0.27
CA GLN A 122 -14.97 5.56 1.07
C GLN A 122 -13.73 6.34 1.54
N SER A 123 -13.51 7.51 0.94
CA SER A 123 -12.40 8.45 1.21
C SER A 123 -10.99 7.95 0.90
N ILE A 124 -10.54 8.15 -0.33
CA ILE A 124 -9.12 8.02 -0.70
C ILE A 124 -8.49 9.41 -0.66
N LYS A 125 -7.32 9.57 -0.01
CA LYS A 125 -6.50 10.78 -0.19
C LYS A 125 -5.76 10.64 -1.52
N LEU A 126 -5.73 11.69 -2.31
CA LEU A 126 -4.96 11.71 -3.55
C LEU A 126 -3.47 11.62 -3.22
N ASP A 127 -2.86 10.46 -3.44
CA ASP A 127 -1.42 10.27 -3.31
C ASP A 127 -0.72 10.60 -4.62
N THR A 128 0.41 11.29 -4.52
CA THR A 128 1.28 11.50 -5.68
C THR A 128 2.11 10.25 -5.91
N VAL A 129 1.99 9.64 -7.09
CA VAL A 129 2.70 8.42 -7.46
C VAL A 129 3.66 8.72 -8.62
N ASN A 130 4.94 8.41 -8.41
CA ASN A 130 5.99 8.55 -9.42
C ASN A 130 6.56 7.19 -9.88
N GLU A 131 7.54 7.22 -10.77
CA GLU A 131 8.17 6.01 -11.34
C GLU A 131 8.89 5.17 -10.27
N ASP A 132 9.56 5.80 -9.30
CA ASP A 132 10.26 5.10 -8.21
C ASP A 132 9.28 4.35 -7.31
N ASP A 133 8.12 4.95 -7.04
CA ASP A 133 7.04 4.34 -6.27
C ASP A 133 6.51 3.08 -6.94
N LEU A 134 6.19 3.17 -8.24
CA LEU A 134 5.74 2.02 -9.02
C LEU A 134 6.82 0.95 -9.14
N THR A 135 8.07 1.36 -9.37
CA THR A 135 9.23 0.46 -9.39
C THR A 135 9.34 -0.34 -8.10
N ARG A 136 9.14 0.32 -6.95
CA ARG A 136 9.17 -0.33 -5.64
C ARG A 136 8.04 -1.35 -5.49
N ILE A 137 6.80 -0.97 -5.84
CA ILE A 137 5.65 -1.87 -5.81
C ILE A 137 5.92 -3.11 -6.67
N PHE A 138 6.28 -2.91 -7.95
CA PHE A 138 6.50 -4.00 -8.90
C PHE A 138 7.58 -4.97 -8.42
N LYS A 139 8.75 -4.45 -8.02
CA LYS A 139 9.85 -5.29 -7.53
C LYS A 139 9.46 -6.05 -6.27
N LEU A 140 8.73 -5.42 -5.35
CA LEU A 140 8.34 -6.07 -4.11
C LEU A 140 7.29 -7.15 -4.33
N SER A 141 6.30 -6.91 -5.21
CA SER A 141 5.31 -7.92 -5.60
C SER A 141 5.98 -9.13 -6.25
N GLU A 142 6.95 -8.90 -7.16
CA GLU A 142 7.74 -9.98 -7.76
C GLU A 142 8.55 -10.75 -6.71
N LYS A 143 9.21 -10.04 -5.80
CA LYS A 143 10.00 -10.67 -4.74
C LYS A 143 9.12 -11.55 -3.85
N LEU A 144 7.94 -11.07 -3.44
CA LEU A 144 6.97 -11.86 -2.66
C LEU A 144 6.43 -13.08 -3.40
N ARG A 145 6.23 -12.98 -4.71
CA ARG A 145 5.86 -14.14 -5.55
C ARG A 145 6.98 -15.18 -5.59
N SER A 146 8.24 -14.74 -5.57
CA SER A 146 9.41 -15.62 -5.75
C SER A 146 9.85 -16.39 -4.49
N ILE A 147 9.45 -15.95 -3.30
CA ILE A 147 9.78 -16.64 -2.04
C ILE A 147 8.86 -17.85 -1.82
N ASN A 148 9.20 -18.69 -0.83
CA ASN A 148 8.38 -19.87 -0.55
C ASN A 148 6.98 -19.49 -0.02
N ARG A 149 6.00 -20.36 -0.29
CA ARG A 149 4.58 -20.14 -0.01
C ARG A 149 4.28 -19.79 1.45
N GLU A 150 4.96 -20.41 2.42
CA GLU A 150 4.74 -20.14 3.84
C GLU A 150 5.14 -18.70 4.19
N LYS A 151 6.33 -18.27 3.73
CA LYS A 151 6.77 -16.89 3.92
C LYS A 151 5.92 -15.91 3.14
N THR A 152 5.52 -16.22 1.90
CA THR A 152 4.60 -15.39 1.11
C THR A 152 3.32 -15.14 1.88
N ASN A 153 2.68 -16.20 2.42
CA ASN A 153 1.44 -16.07 3.19
C ASN A 153 1.65 -15.22 4.46
N CYS A 154 2.78 -15.41 5.17
CA CYS A 154 3.09 -14.64 6.35
C CYS A 154 3.24 -13.14 6.04
N PHE A 155 4.03 -12.78 5.03
CA PHE A 155 4.21 -11.39 4.63
C PHE A 155 2.95 -10.79 4.02
N PHE A 156 2.17 -11.58 3.28
CA PHE A 156 0.87 -11.17 2.78
C PHE A 156 -0.04 -10.74 3.93
N SER A 157 -0.22 -11.57 4.97
CA SER A 157 -1.03 -11.20 6.13
C SER A 157 -0.52 -9.98 6.88
N ILE A 158 0.81 -9.79 6.95
CA ILE A 158 1.41 -8.59 7.56
C ILE A 158 1.07 -7.33 6.75
N LEU A 159 1.26 -7.38 5.43
CA LEU A 159 0.99 -6.24 4.55
C LEU A 159 -0.51 -5.92 4.48
N ASP A 160 -1.36 -6.95 4.48
CA ASP A 160 -2.82 -6.82 4.52
C ASP A 160 -3.26 -6.11 5.81
N TYR A 161 -2.66 -6.47 6.95
CA TYR A 161 -2.88 -5.75 8.21
C TYR A 161 -2.39 -4.29 8.18
N LEU A 162 -1.23 -4.02 7.56
CA LEU A 162 -0.71 -2.66 7.41
C LEU A 162 -1.57 -1.80 6.47
N ARG A 163 -2.16 -2.40 5.43
CA ARG A 163 -3.18 -1.75 4.60
C ARG A 163 -4.38 -1.34 5.45
N ASP A 164 -4.89 -2.23 6.29
CA ASP A 164 -6.04 -1.95 7.14
C ASP A 164 -5.74 -0.85 8.18
N ILE A 165 -4.51 -0.83 8.73
CA ILE A 165 -4.02 0.26 9.60
C ILE A 165 -4.06 1.59 8.88
N ARG A 166 -3.56 1.66 7.63
CA ARG A 166 -3.55 2.88 6.81
C ARG A 166 -4.95 3.39 6.52
N ALA A 167 -5.90 2.49 6.26
CA ALA A 167 -7.29 2.82 5.99
C ALA A 167 -8.11 3.17 7.26
N SER A 168 -7.54 2.97 8.46
CA SER A 168 -8.25 3.18 9.71
C SER A 168 -8.31 4.66 10.12
N PRO A 169 -9.31 5.07 10.94
CA PRO A 169 -9.33 6.40 11.54
C PRO A 169 -8.03 6.70 12.30
N SER A 170 -7.55 7.95 12.25
CA SER A 170 -6.17 8.31 12.65
C SER A 170 -5.71 7.77 14.00
N PHE A 171 -6.52 7.87 15.06
CA PHE A 171 -6.15 7.33 16.38
C PHE A 171 -6.19 5.80 16.45
N VAL A 172 -7.08 5.15 15.70
CA VAL A 172 -7.18 3.69 15.64
C VAL A 172 -5.99 3.13 14.88
N GLY A 173 -5.69 3.71 13.71
CA GLY A 173 -4.50 3.35 12.94
C GLY A 173 -3.21 3.57 13.74
N GLU A 174 -3.09 4.71 14.44
CA GLU A 174 -1.92 4.98 15.28
C GLU A 174 -1.77 3.96 16.42
N LEU A 175 -2.84 3.64 17.15
CA LEU A 175 -2.79 2.63 18.22
C LEU A 175 -2.36 1.26 17.66
N ALA A 176 -2.99 0.84 16.56
CA ALA A 176 -2.70 -0.45 15.93
C ALA A 176 -1.25 -0.52 15.43
N LEU A 177 -0.72 0.57 14.87
CA LEU A 177 0.66 0.66 14.40
C LEU A 177 1.66 0.54 15.55
N TRP A 178 1.44 1.25 16.66
CA TRP A 178 2.31 1.11 17.84
C TRP A 178 2.26 -0.30 18.42
N SER A 179 1.07 -0.89 18.54
CA SER A 179 0.92 -2.27 19.01
C SER A 179 1.63 -3.27 18.08
N PHE A 180 1.54 -3.07 16.77
CA PHE A 180 2.26 -3.88 15.79
C PHE A 180 3.78 -3.80 15.99
N VAL A 181 4.33 -2.58 16.13
CA VAL A 181 5.76 -2.37 16.38
C VAL A 181 6.20 -3.08 17.65
N GLU A 182 5.43 -2.95 18.73
CA GLU A 182 5.73 -3.56 20.02
C GLU A 182 5.95 -5.07 19.91
N HIS A 183 5.04 -5.76 19.21
CA HIS A 183 5.05 -7.22 19.14
C HIS A 183 5.95 -7.75 18.04
N TYR A 184 5.94 -7.14 16.85
CA TYR A 184 6.67 -7.66 15.69
C TYR A 184 8.19 -7.49 15.82
N TRP A 185 8.63 -6.41 16.48
CA TRP A 185 10.04 -6.14 16.76
C TRP A 185 10.47 -6.50 18.20
N ALA A 186 9.65 -7.23 18.94
CA ALA A 186 10.00 -7.70 20.28
C ALA A 186 11.26 -8.58 20.27
N GLN A 187 12.24 -8.23 21.11
CA GLN A 187 13.48 -9.03 21.24
C GLN A 187 13.26 -10.36 21.98
N ASN A 188 12.21 -10.46 22.81
CA ASN A 188 11.84 -11.68 23.53
C ASN A 188 10.43 -12.12 23.13
N ARG A 189 10.32 -13.30 22.51
CA ARG A 189 9.02 -13.86 22.05
C ARG A 189 8.13 -14.44 23.15
N SER A 190 8.64 -14.59 24.38
CA SER A 190 7.99 -15.33 25.46
C SER A 190 7.85 -14.55 26.77
N GLY A 191 7.98 -13.23 26.74
CA GLY A 191 7.90 -12.37 27.93
C GLY A 191 7.15 -11.07 27.67
N ASN A 192 7.07 -10.21 28.68
CA ASN A 192 6.49 -8.87 28.54
C ASN A 192 7.23 -8.09 27.45
N THR A 193 6.47 -7.57 26.50
CA THR A 193 6.98 -6.69 25.44
C THR A 193 7.28 -5.29 25.98
N ASP A 194 8.16 -4.56 25.31
CA ASP A 194 8.55 -3.19 25.67
C ASP A 194 8.64 -2.37 24.39
N ILE A 195 7.69 -1.44 24.23
CA ILE A 195 7.56 -0.63 23.02
C ILE A 195 8.83 0.18 22.71
N TYR A 196 9.57 0.66 23.71
CA TYR A 196 10.79 1.43 23.46
C TYR A 196 11.92 0.53 22.93
N LYS A 197 12.02 -0.70 23.44
CA LYS A 197 12.99 -1.68 22.93
C LYS A 197 12.64 -2.15 21.52
N SER A 198 11.37 -2.41 21.25
CA SER A 198 10.90 -2.81 19.92
C SER A 198 11.07 -1.68 18.90
N LEU A 199 10.72 -0.44 19.26
CA LEU A 199 10.98 0.72 18.41
C LEU A 199 12.48 0.90 18.15
N LYS A 200 13.32 0.79 19.19
CA LYS A 200 14.77 0.87 19.01
C LYS A 200 15.29 -0.19 18.04
N SER A 201 14.82 -1.43 18.19
CA SER A 201 15.16 -2.56 17.31
C SER A 201 14.79 -2.26 15.84
N LEU A 202 13.57 -1.80 15.60
CA LEU A 202 13.11 -1.37 14.27
C LEU A 202 13.97 -0.23 13.70
N LEU A 203 14.23 0.81 14.49
CA LEU A 203 15.00 1.97 14.05
C LEU A 203 16.46 1.62 13.72
N GLU A 204 17.07 0.70 14.46
CA GLU A 204 18.42 0.18 14.17
C GLU A 204 18.46 -0.70 12.91
N GLU A 205 17.36 -1.39 12.61
CA GLU A 205 17.20 -2.17 11.37
C GLU A 205 17.00 -1.27 10.15
N VAL A 206 16.24 -0.17 10.28
CA VAL A 206 15.87 0.72 9.17
C VAL A 206 16.94 1.77 8.89
N TYR A 207 17.35 2.52 9.91
CA TYR A 207 18.25 3.66 9.76
C TYR A 207 19.72 3.30 10.00
N ILE A 208 20.55 3.60 9.01
CA ILE A 208 22.01 3.53 9.14
C ILE A 208 22.49 4.72 9.98
N ASP A 209 22.03 5.93 9.67
CA ASP A 209 22.43 7.14 10.38
C ASP A 209 21.82 7.20 11.81
N LYS A 210 22.62 7.66 12.76
CA LYS A 210 22.17 7.97 14.12
C LYS A 210 21.32 9.24 14.17
N GLN A 211 21.51 10.18 13.24
CA GLN A 211 20.80 11.44 13.23
C GLN A 211 19.32 11.26 12.87
N ASP A 212 19.00 10.49 11.83
CA ASP A 212 17.61 10.17 11.46
C ASP A 212 16.83 9.55 12.62
N ARG A 213 17.48 8.65 13.36
CA ARG A 213 16.91 8.03 14.57
C ARG A 213 16.61 9.05 15.65
N LYS A 214 17.50 10.03 15.85
CA LYS A 214 17.28 11.11 16.82
C LYS A 214 16.12 12.01 16.39
N ASP A 215 16.07 12.38 15.12
CA ASP A 215 15.07 13.29 14.58
C ASP A 215 13.66 12.69 14.69
N PHE A 216 13.50 11.40 14.37
CA PHE A 216 12.23 10.70 14.57
C PHE A 216 11.82 10.65 16.05
N ASN A 217 12.75 10.32 16.95
CA ASN A 217 12.48 10.30 18.39
C ASN A 217 12.12 11.69 18.95
N LEU A 218 12.70 12.76 18.41
CA LEU A 218 12.34 14.13 18.78
C LEU A 218 10.91 14.48 18.33
N LEU A 219 10.53 14.08 17.12
CA LEU A 219 9.16 14.28 16.63
C LEU A 219 8.13 13.55 17.51
N VAL A 220 8.38 12.28 17.84
CA VAL A 220 7.55 11.48 18.75
C VAL A 220 7.38 12.16 20.11
N ARG A 221 8.47 12.68 20.68
CA ARG A 221 8.44 13.40 21.97
C ARG A 221 7.65 14.71 21.89
N SER A 222 7.76 15.43 20.77
CA SER A 222 7.01 16.67 20.53
C SER A 222 5.50 16.41 20.59
N VAL A 223 5.01 15.37 19.89
CA VAL A 223 3.59 15.02 19.91
C VAL A 223 3.15 14.52 21.29
N GLY A 224 4.02 13.78 22.01
CA GLY A 224 3.75 13.38 23.39
C GLY A 224 3.52 14.57 24.32
N HIS A 225 4.40 15.58 24.24
CA HIS A 225 4.27 16.81 25.02
C HIS A 225 2.92 17.51 24.76
N ASP A 226 2.47 17.57 23.50
CA ASP A 226 1.18 18.17 23.12
C ASP A 226 -0.04 17.37 23.66
N LEU A 227 0.13 16.08 23.95
CA LEU A 227 -0.86 15.26 24.65
C LEU A 227 -0.80 15.39 26.19
N GLY A 228 0.13 16.21 26.71
CA GLY A 228 0.34 16.45 28.13
C GLY A 228 1.03 15.30 28.89
N LYS A 229 1.54 14.27 28.20
CA LYS A 229 2.23 13.08 28.77
C LYS A 229 3.28 12.51 27.79
N SER A 230 3.60 11.22 27.86
CA SER A 230 4.41 10.52 26.85
C SER A 230 3.58 10.11 25.62
N TYR A 231 4.22 9.81 24.49
CA TYR A 231 3.57 9.27 23.29
C TYR A 231 3.86 7.78 23.19
N ASN A 232 2.92 6.94 23.62
CA ASN A 232 3.03 5.47 23.54
C ASN A 232 1.65 4.81 23.50
N GLU A 233 1.66 3.50 23.23
CA GLU A 233 0.48 2.64 23.11
C GLU A 233 -0.50 2.78 24.30
N HIS A 234 -0.02 2.74 25.54
CA HIS A 234 -0.85 2.90 26.73
C HIS A 234 -1.61 4.25 26.78
N ILE A 235 -1.00 5.35 26.33
CA ILE A 235 -1.64 6.67 26.33
C ILE A 235 -2.66 6.78 25.21
N LEU A 236 -2.35 6.26 24.03
CA LEU A 236 -3.29 6.18 22.90
C LEU A 236 -4.50 5.31 23.26
N ARG A 237 -4.29 4.18 23.93
CA ARG A 237 -5.36 3.30 24.43
C ARG A 237 -6.30 4.04 25.38
N ASN A 238 -5.74 4.81 26.32
CA ASN A 238 -6.53 5.60 27.26
C ASN A 238 -7.29 6.75 26.59
N ILE A 239 -6.69 7.41 25.58
CA ILE A 239 -7.36 8.46 24.80
C ILE A 239 -8.58 7.91 24.06
N LEU A 240 -8.43 6.72 23.46
CA LEU A 240 -9.52 6.03 22.77
C LEU A 240 -10.59 5.55 23.75
N ALA A 241 -10.21 4.81 24.80
CA ALA A 241 -11.14 4.21 25.75
C ALA A 241 -12.00 5.24 26.51
N HIS A 242 -11.47 6.44 26.74
CA HIS A 242 -12.21 7.51 27.43
C HIS A 242 -12.85 8.54 26.48
N GLY A 243 -12.86 8.30 25.17
CA GLY A 243 -13.44 9.23 24.19
C GLY A 243 -12.73 10.58 24.07
N LYS A 244 -11.55 10.74 24.69
CA LYS A 244 -10.79 12.01 24.71
C LYS A 244 -10.34 12.45 23.33
N HIS A 245 -10.22 11.53 22.39
CA HIS A 245 -9.94 11.84 20.98
C HIS A 245 -10.99 12.78 20.36
N MET A 246 -12.26 12.74 20.81
CA MET A 246 -13.30 13.66 20.35
C MET A 246 -13.02 15.07 20.85
N THR A 247 -12.59 15.21 22.11
CA THR A 247 -12.21 16.52 22.68
C THR A 247 -10.92 17.05 22.06
N LEU A 248 -9.97 16.18 21.71
CA LEU A 248 -8.76 16.58 20.98
C LEU A 248 -9.09 17.07 19.57
N LYS A 249 -10.10 16.49 18.90
CA LYS A 249 -10.60 16.95 17.59
C LYS A 249 -11.02 18.42 17.59
N GLU A 250 -11.54 18.90 18.71
CA GLU A 250 -12.01 20.28 18.85
C GLU A 250 -10.92 21.24 19.35
N ASN A 251 -10.00 20.74 20.19
CA ASN A 251 -9.04 21.57 20.92
C ASN A 251 -7.65 21.64 20.29
N TRP A 252 -7.30 20.72 19.39
CA TRP A 252 -6.01 20.73 18.73
C TRP A 252 -5.94 21.74 17.59
N THR A 253 -4.84 22.47 17.54
CA THR A 253 -4.52 23.33 16.41
C THR A 253 -4.20 22.47 15.18
N GLU A 254 -4.29 23.06 13.99
CA GLU A 254 -3.86 22.43 12.75
C GLU A 254 -2.40 21.91 12.83
N ASN A 255 -1.53 22.65 13.51
CA ASN A 255 -0.14 22.23 13.72
C ASN A 255 -0.02 20.95 14.58
N ASN A 256 -0.88 20.78 15.60
CA ASN A 256 -0.88 19.55 16.39
C ASN A 256 -1.34 18.36 15.53
N TRP A 257 -2.39 18.54 14.73
CA TRP A 257 -2.88 17.52 13.80
C TRP A 257 -1.84 17.15 12.74
N ASN A 258 -1.14 18.14 12.19
CA ASN A 258 -0.08 17.91 11.21
C ASN A 258 1.08 17.12 11.82
N ASN A 259 1.51 17.45 13.05
CA ASN A 259 2.56 16.70 13.73
C ASN A 259 2.13 15.27 14.08
N PHE A 260 0.89 15.07 14.55
CA PHE A 260 0.34 13.75 14.83
C PHE A 260 0.31 12.87 13.56
N ASN A 261 -0.26 13.38 12.47
CA ASN A 261 -0.29 12.66 11.20
C ASN A 261 1.11 12.42 10.64
N LYS A 262 2.05 13.36 10.85
CA LYS A 262 3.45 13.20 10.43
C LYS A 262 4.13 12.06 11.18
N VAL A 263 3.88 11.90 12.48
CA VAL A 263 4.41 10.75 13.24
C VAL A 263 3.84 9.44 12.69
N HIS A 264 2.53 9.39 12.45
CA HIS A 264 1.86 8.22 11.88
C HIS A 264 2.50 7.78 10.56
N GLU A 265 2.53 8.68 9.57
CA GLU A 265 3.06 8.37 8.24
C GLU A 265 4.55 8.02 8.28
N GLN A 266 5.34 8.71 9.11
CA GLN A 266 6.75 8.37 9.27
C GLN A 266 6.95 7.01 9.92
N LEU A 267 6.20 6.68 10.98
CA LEU A 267 6.29 5.38 11.63
C LEU A 267 5.86 4.26 10.69
N LEU A 268 4.78 4.46 9.93
CA LEU A 268 4.28 3.49 8.96
C LEU A 268 5.31 3.25 7.85
N SER A 269 5.92 4.32 7.34
CA SER A 269 7.01 4.24 6.36
C SER A 269 8.22 3.46 6.90
N ILE A 270 8.64 3.74 8.14
CA ILE A 270 9.74 3.00 8.81
C ILE A 270 9.38 1.51 8.94
N VAL A 271 8.17 1.19 9.39
CA VAL A 271 7.69 -0.19 9.49
C VAL A 271 7.73 -0.89 8.14
N LEU A 272 7.20 -0.26 7.09
CA LEU A 272 7.20 -0.82 5.73
C LEU A 272 8.61 -1.06 5.20
N ILE A 273 9.55 -0.14 5.43
CA ILE A 273 10.97 -0.35 5.07
C ILE A 273 11.57 -1.54 5.84
N GLY A 274 11.24 -1.70 7.12
CA GLY A 274 11.68 -2.84 7.92
C GLY A 274 11.12 -4.17 7.36
N ILE A 275 9.83 -4.21 7.03
CA ILE A 275 9.21 -5.39 6.40
C ILE A 275 9.85 -5.68 5.04
N GLU A 276 10.06 -4.66 4.21
CA GLU A 276 10.71 -4.79 2.92
C GLU A 276 12.09 -5.44 3.03
N LYS A 277 12.95 -4.97 3.95
CA LYS A 277 14.28 -5.57 4.19
C LYS A 277 14.18 -7.06 4.52
N ARG A 278 13.19 -7.45 5.32
CA ARG A 278 12.95 -8.85 5.68
C ARG A 278 12.44 -9.69 4.52
N ILE A 279 11.59 -9.12 3.65
CA ILE A 279 11.15 -9.77 2.40
C ILE A 279 12.34 -10.00 1.47
N TYR A 280 13.23 -9.02 1.31
CA TYR A 280 14.41 -9.17 0.46
C TYR A 280 15.44 -10.17 1.00
N ALA A 281 15.52 -10.31 2.33
CA ALA A 281 16.37 -11.31 2.99
C ALA A 281 15.79 -12.74 2.99
N ALA A 282 14.51 -12.91 2.61
CA ALA A 282 13.78 -14.17 2.65
C ALA A 282 13.99 -15.06 1.41
#